data_AF-A0A9D6Y883-F1
#
_entry.id   AF-A0A9D6Y883-F1
#
_cell.length_a   1.000
_cell.length_b   1.000
_cell.length_c   1.000
_cell.angle_alpha   90.00
_cell.angle_beta   90.00
_cell.angle_gamma   90.00
#
_symmetry.space_group_name_H-M   'P 1'
#
loop_
_entity.id
_entity.type
_entity.pdbx_description
1 polymer ?
#
loop_
_entity_poly.entity_id
_entity_poly.type
_entity_poly.pdbx_seq_one_letter_code
_entity_poly.pdbx_strand_id
1 'polypeptide(L)'
;MDATAAKPQAKKAADILVLRCLNSDCRGLLAYEVDDHNVLYVDLAWSANQDGELRYFPCPKCGGRNVVEPFTDAKGKTGHRVTRFAPAP
;
A
#
# COMPACT_ATOMS: atom_id res chain seq x y z
N MET A 1 3.36 -17.36 39.78
CA MET A 1 2.69 -16.22 39.15
C MET A 1 3.72 -15.54 38.26
N ASP A 2 3.54 -15.47 36.95
CA ASP A 2 4.16 -14.41 36.12
C ASP A 2 3.51 -14.39 34.73
N ALA A 3 2.37 -13.70 34.64
CA ALA A 3 1.80 -13.32 33.36
C ALA A 3 2.51 -12.04 32.93
N THR A 4 3.59 -12.17 32.16
CA THR A 4 4.10 -11.06 31.34
C THR A 4 3.01 -10.73 30.32
N ALA A 5 2.07 -9.90 30.73
CA ALA A 5 1.10 -9.28 29.87
C ALA A 5 1.88 -8.41 28.88
N ALA A 6 2.09 -8.95 27.68
CA ALA A 6 2.54 -8.18 26.54
C ALA A 6 1.55 -7.03 26.37
N LYS A 7 1.95 -5.84 26.84
CA LYS A 7 1.20 -4.60 26.62
C LYS A 7 0.89 -4.56 25.11
N PRO A 8 -0.39 -4.47 24.70
CA PRO A 8 -0.68 -4.21 23.31
C PRO A 8 0.03 -2.91 22.98
N GLN A 9 1.11 -3.00 22.19
CA GLN A 9 1.77 -1.83 21.66
C GLN A 9 0.67 -1.08 20.92
N ALA A 10 0.19 0.01 21.52
CA ALA A 10 -0.65 0.96 20.86
C ALA A 10 0.13 1.32 19.60
N LYS A 11 -0.26 0.72 18.46
CA LYS A 11 0.28 1.06 17.17
C LYS A 11 0.04 2.55 17.08
N LYS A 12 1.13 3.34 17.12
CA LYS A 12 1.03 4.78 16.99
C LYS A 12 0.08 5.03 15.84
N ALA A 13 -0.91 5.89 16.04
CA ALA A 13 -1.76 6.44 14.98
C ALA A 13 -0.91 7.34 14.04
N ALA A 14 0.26 6.86 13.65
CA ALA A 14 1.30 7.55 12.92
C ALA A 14 1.15 7.13 11.47
N ASP A 15 0.66 8.08 10.68
CA ASP A 15 0.84 8.13 9.24
C ASP A 15 0.18 6.99 8.45
N ILE A 16 -1.02 6.57 8.87
CA ILE A 16 -1.94 5.90 7.93
C ILE A 16 -2.42 6.97 6.95
N LEU A 17 -1.83 6.97 5.77
CA LEU A 17 -2.17 7.81 4.65
C LEU A 17 -3.08 7.05 3.69
N VAL A 18 -3.81 7.79 2.88
CA VAL A 18 -4.60 7.22 1.79
C VAL A 18 -3.74 7.25 0.53
N LEU A 19 -3.59 6.10 -0.13
CA LEU A 19 -2.80 5.97 -1.35
C LEU A 19 -3.31 6.98 -2.38
N ARG A 20 -2.42 7.86 -2.82
CA ARG A 20 -2.70 8.78 -3.92
C ARG A 20 -2.18 8.18 -5.20
N CYS A 21 -2.88 8.44 -6.28
CA CYS A 21 -2.40 8.06 -7.60
C CYS A 21 -1.04 8.73 -7.83
N LEU A 22 -0.04 7.92 -8.21
CA LEU A 22 1.32 8.40 -8.50
C LEU A 22 1.39 9.30 -9.74
N ASN A 23 0.30 9.40 -10.52
CA ASN A 23 0.18 10.36 -11.60
C ASN A 23 0.01 11.79 -11.04
N SER A 24 1.01 12.65 -11.30
CA SER A 24 1.07 14.06 -10.90
C SER A 24 -0.14 14.89 -11.31
N ASP A 25 -0.74 14.59 -12.47
CA ASP A 25 -1.93 15.28 -12.99
C ASP A 25 -3.21 14.82 -12.31
N CYS A 26 -3.29 13.54 -11.94
CA CYS A 26 -4.50 12.99 -11.34
C CYS A 26 -4.55 13.25 -9.83
N ARG A 27 -3.51 12.80 -9.11
CA ARG A 27 -3.40 12.74 -7.64
C ARG A 27 -4.70 12.30 -6.94
N GLY A 28 -5.50 11.46 -7.62
CA GLY A 28 -6.74 10.94 -7.08
C GLY A 28 -6.48 10.10 -5.84
N LEU A 29 -7.37 10.16 -4.85
CA LEU A 29 -7.32 9.28 -3.69
C LEU A 29 -7.82 7.90 -4.10
N LEU A 30 -7.04 6.87 -3.84
CA LEU A 30 -7.46 5.49 -3.92
C LEU A 30 -7.88 5.04 -2.53
N ALA A 31 -8.94 4.25 -2.41
CA ALA A 31 -9.47 3.78 -1.13
C ALA A 31 -8.60 2.68 -0.48
N TYR A 32 -7.27 2.87 -0.48
CA TYR A 32 -6.29 1.97 0.08
C TYR A 32 -5.42 2.73 1.08
N GLU A 33 -5.21 2.12 2.23
CA GLU A 33 -4.39 2.68 3.29
C GLU A 33 -2.92 2.31 3.06
N VAL A 34 -2.05 3.33 3.05
CA VAL A 34 -0.61 3.20 2.92
C VAL A 34 0.12 3.99 3.99
N ASP A 35 1.41 3.75 4.15
CA ASP A 35 2.29 4.65 4.91
C ASP A 35 2.89 5.76 4.03
N ASP A 36 3.77 6.58 4.61
CA ASP A 36 4.54 7.65 3.93
C ASP A 36 5.41 7.14 2.76
N HIS A 37 5.77 5.86 2.76
CA HIS A 37 6.55 5.22 1.70
C HIS A 37 5.67 4.50 0.66
N ASN A 38 4.36 4.73 0.68
CA ASN A 38 3.36 4.05 -0.15
C ASN A 38 3.31 2.52 0.09
N VAL A 39 3.68 2.06 1.29
CA VAL A 39 3.55 0.66 1.71
C VAL A 39 2.13 0.39 2.13
N LEU A 40 1.50 -0.62 1.54
CA LEU A 40 0.13 -1.01 1.82
C LEU A 40 0.00 -1.61 3.21
N TYR A 41 -0.98 -1.11 3.97
CA TYR A 41 -1.39 -1.73 5.23
C TYR A 41 -2.18 -3.02 4.97
N VAL A 42 -2.14 -3.96 5.92
CA VAL A 42 -3.01 -5.17 5.98
C VAL A 42 -3.06 -6.00 4.69
N ASP A 43 -1.90 -6.28 4.08
CA ASP A 43 -1.76 -7.08 2.85
C ASP A 43 -2.83 -6.75 1.79
N LEU A 44 -3.14 -5.45 1.61
CA LEU A 44 -4.12 -5.00 0.61
C LEU A 44 -3.69 -5.39 -0.82
N ALA A 45 -2.45 -5.82 -1.04
CA ALA A 45 -1.98 -6.32 -2.32
C ALA A 45 -2.78 -7.51 -2.86
N TRP A 46 -3.44 -8.30 -2.01
CA TRP A 46 -4.37 -9.35 -2.46
C TRP A 46 -5.64 -8.78 -3.11
N SER A 47 -6.00 -7.53 -2.81
CA SER A 47 -7.11 -6.81 -3.43
C SER A 47 -6.69 -6.03 -4.68
N ALA A 48 -5.39 -6.00 -5.00
CA ALA A 48 -4.90 -5.40 -6.23
C ALA A 48 -5.36 -6.24 -7.43
N ASN A 49 -5.63 -5.56 -8.55
CA ASN A 49 -5.84 -6.26 -9.81
C ASN A 49 -4.53 -6.91 -10.24
N GLN A 50 -4.63 -8.06 -10.90
CA GLN A 50 -3.48 -8.81 -11.35
C GLN A 50 -3.48 -8.90 -12.87
N ASP A 51 -2.37 -8.49 -13.49
CA ASP A 51 -2.10 -8.60 -14.92
C ASP A 51 -0.86 -9.50 -15.07
N GLY A 52 -1.08 -10.80 -15.24
CA GLY A 52 -0.02 -11.80 -15.20
C GLY A 52 0.61 -11.92 -13.81
N GLU A 53 1.91 -11.62 -13.69
CA GLU A 53 2.65 -11.58 -12.43
C GLU A 53 2.61 -10.20 -11.74
N LEU A 54 2.09 -9.18 -12.43
CA LEU A 54 2.09 -7.81 -11.94
C LEU A 54 0.80 -7.50 -11.19
N ARG A 55 0.93 -6.97 -9.97
CA ARG A 55 -0.19 -6.44 -9.19
C ARG A 55 -0.29 -4.94 -9.36
N TYR A 56 -1.50 -4.43 -9.47
CA TYR A 56 -1.74 -2.99 -9.62
C TYR A 56 -3.10 -2.57 -9.06
N PHE A 57 -3.17 -1.32 -8.59
CA PHE A 57 -4.42 -0.68 -8.23
C PHE A 57 -4.86 0.30 -9.32
N PRO A 58 -6.01 0.06 -9.96
CA PRO A 58 -6.58 1.01 -10.89
C PRO A 58 -6.98 2.28 -10.13
N CYS A 59 -6.67 3.44 -10.71
CA CYS A 59 -7.11 4.72 -10.19
C CYS A 59 -8.55 4.98 -10.68
N PRO A 60 -9.53 5.17 -9.78
CA PRO A 60 -10.91 5.42 -10.18
C PRO A 60 -11.10 6.77 -10.90
N LYS A 61 -10.12 7.69 -10.79
CA LYS A 61 -10.21 9.04 -11.34
C LYS A 61 -9.61 9.17 -12.75
N CYS A 62 -8.47 8.54 -13.01
CA CYS A 62 -7.81 8.61 -14.33
C CYS A 62 -7.74 7.26 -15.07
N GLY A 63 -8.24 6.18 -14.48
CA GLY A 63 -8.17 4.83 -15.04
C GLY A 63 -6.78 4.18 -15.03
N GLY A 64 -5.71 4.94 -14.78
CA GLY A 64 -4.35 4.40 -14.79
C GLY A 64 -4.05 3.42 -13.65
N ARG A 65 -2.96 2.68 -13.79
CA ARG A 65 -2.58 1.53 -12.96
C ARG A 65 -1.43 1.90 -12.04
N ASN A 66 -1.66 1.84 -10.73
CA ASN A 66 -0.62 2.03 -9.72
C ASN A 66 -0.02 0.66 -9.39
N VAL A 67 1.18 0.40 -9.89
CA VAL A 67 1.83 -0.91 -9.77
C VAL A 67 2.31 -1.13 -8.35
N VAL A 68 1.98 -2.31 -7.85
CA VAL A 68 2.34 -2.81 -6.52
C VAL A 68 3.47 -3.81 -6.68
N GLU A 69 4.56 -3.59 -5.96
CA GLU A 69 5.71 -4.50 -5.92
C GLU A 69 5.92 -4.99 -4.48
N PRO A 70 6.31 -6.27 -4.31
CA PRO A 70 6.72 -6.78 -3.01
C PRO A 70 8.01 -6.09 -2.58
N PHE A 71 8.13 -5.76 -1.31
CA PHE A 71 9.36 -5.25 -0.72
C PHE A 71 9.56 -5.87 0.66
N THR A 72 10.82 -5.90 1.11
CA THR A 72 11.17 -6.34 2.46
C THR A 72 11.55 -5.12 3.28
N ASP A 73 10.83 -4.88 4.37
CA ASP A 73 11.14 -3.80 5.31
C ASP A 73 12.43 -4.09 6.08
N ALA A 74 13.05 -3.06 6.68
CA ALA A 74 14.27 -3.19 7.50
C ALA A 74 14.13 -4.19 8.66
N LYS A 75 12.90 -4.51 9.08
CA LYS A 75 12.58 -5.53 10.09
C LYS A 75 12.48 -6.96 9.54
N GLY A 76 12.78 -7.19 8.26
CA GLY A 76 12.68 -8.49 7.60
C GLY A 76 11.24 -8.93 7.29
N LYS A 77 10.27 -7.99 7.33
CA LYS A 77 8.88 -8.28 6.98
C LYS A 77 8.64 -8.02 5.50
N THR A 78 8.12 -9.02 4.80
CA THR A 78 7.63 -8.85 3.43
C THR A 78 6.33 -8.05 3.47
N GLY A 79 6.31 -6.93 2.76
CA GLY A 79 5.14 -6.13 2.51
C GLY A 79 5.00 -5.86 1.01
N HIS A 80 4.04 -5.02 0.67
CA HIS A 80 3.78 -4.62 -0.70
C HIS A 80 3.68 -3.11 -0.74
N ARG A 81 4.33 -2.47 -1.71
CA ARG A 81 4.30 -1.02 -1.86
C ARG A 81 4.04 -0.61 -3.28
N VAL A 82 3.45 0.55 -3.46
CA VAL A 82 3.22 1.13 -4.78
C VAL A 82 4.48 1.89 -5.20
N THR A 83 5.10 1.45 -6.29
CA THR A 83 6.39 1.99 -6.74
C THR A 83 6.30 2.83 -8.00
N ARG A 84 5.33 2.54 -8.87
CA ARG A 84 5.20 3.21 -10.17
C ARG A 84 3.75 3.34 -10.62
N PHE A 85 3.50 4.32 -11.48
CA PHE A 85 2.24 4.49 -12.19
C PHE A 85 2.42 4.15 -13.66
N ALA A 86 1.47 3.40 -14.21
CA ALA A 86 1.33 3.17 -15.64
C ALA A 86 0.00 3.79 -16.10
N PRO A 87 -0.04 4.62 -17.15
CA PRO A 87 -1.30 5.16 -17.67
C PRO A 87 -2.22 4.04 -18.17
N ALA A 88 -3.52 4.32 -18.19
CA ALA A 88 -4.48 3.45 -18.86
C ALA A 88 -4.15 3.46 -20.37
N PRO A 89 -4.16 2.27 -21.03
CA PRO A 89 -4.07 2.20 -22.48
C PRO A 89 -5.29 2.84 -23.16
#